data_AF-A0A323UQ39-F1
#
_entry.id   AF-A0A323UQ39-F1
#
_cell.length_a   1.000
_cell.length_b   1.000
_cell.length_c   1.000
_cell.angle_alpha   90.00
_cell.angle_beta   90.00
_cell.angle_gamma   90.00
#
_symmetry.space_group_name_H-M   'P 1'
#
loop_
_entity.id
_entity.type
_entity.pdbx_description
1 polymer ?
#
loop_
_entity_poly.entity_id
_entity_poly.type
_entity_poly.pdbx_seq_one_letter_code
_entity_poly.pdbx_strand_id
1 'polypeptide(L)' 'MPFQWPLRNIDEARRMIIAVQDWAAAAGLDLRQPPEIPDSCCGRGCNGCVWEGYFAALRYWRDQAADRLGVNTGLSH' A
#
# COMPACT_ATOMS: atom_id res chain seq x y z
N MET A 1 12.86 -2.34 -3.31
CA MET A 1 12.14 -2.66 -2.06
C MET A 1 10.66 -2.37 -2.24
N PRO A 2 9.74 -3.20 -1.74
CA PRO A 2 8.30 -3.01 -1.94
C PRO A 2 7.79 -1.67 -1.39
N PHE A 3 8.47 -1.14 -0.38
CA PHE A 3 8.18 0.14 0.26
C PHE A 3 8.33 1.38 -0.65
N GLN A 4 9.10 1.29 -1.74
CA GLN A 4 9.33 2.42 -2.66
C GLN A 4 8.54 2.30 -3.98
N TRP A 5 7.74 1.24 -4.15
CA TRP A 5 7.01 1.03 -5.40
C TRP A 5 5.92 2.08 -5.60
N PRO A 6 5.66 2.50 -6.86
CA PRO A 6 4.58 3.44 -7.16
C PRO A 6 3.23 2.80 -6.85
N LEU A 7 2.25 3.64 -6.49
CA LEU A 7 0.86 3.25 -6.26
C LEU A 7 -0.04 4.05 -7.20
N ARG A 8 0.03 3.74 -8.50
CA ARG A 8 -0.70 4.48 -9.55
C ARG A 8 -1.95 3.75 -10.03
N ASN A 9 -2.01 2.44 -9.79
CA ASN A 9 -3.10 1.57 -10.21
C ASN A 9 -3.24 0.40 -9.24
N ILE A 10 -4.31 -0.37 -9.40
CA ILE A 10 -4.63 -1.48 -8.51
C ILE A 10 -3.66 -2.66 -8.61
N ASP A 11 -3.04 -2.90 -9.76
CA ASP A 11 -2.09 -3.99 -9.94
C ASP A 11 -0.78 -3.71 -9.17
N GLU A 12 -0.29 -2.48 -9.22
CA GLU A 12 0.83 -2.00 -8.42
C GLU A 12 0.52 -2.08 -6.92
N ALA A 13 -0.67 -1.64 -6.51
CA ALA A 13 -1.12 -1.72 -5.13
C ALA A 13 -1.15 -3.16 -4.61
N ARG A 14 -1.73 -4.09 -5.37
CA ARG A 14 -1.80 -5.52 -5.01
C ARG A 14 -0.40 -6.13 -4.87
N ARG A 15 0.49 -5.86 -5.83
CA ARG A 15 1.88 -6.37 -5.76
C ARG A 15 2.60 -5.84 -4.54
N MET A 16 2.45 -4.55 -4.23
CA MET A 16 3.07 -3.93 -3.06
C MET A 16 2.53 -4.55 -1.76
N ILE A 17 1.22 -4.73 -1.63
CA ILE A 17 0.58 -5.34 -0.45
C ILE A 17 1.13 -6.74 -0.20
N ILE A 18 1.13 -7.60 -1.23
CA ILE A 18 1.62 -8.99 -1.12
C ILE A 18 3.09 -8.98 -0.66
N ALA A 19 3.94 -8.18 -1.31
CA ALA A 19 5.36 -8.15 -0.98
C ALA A 19 5.64 -7.63 0.45
N VAL A 20 4.88 -6.63 0.93
CA VAL A 20 5.02 -6.12 2.31
C VAL A 20 4.53 -7.16 3.33
N GLN A 21 3.44 -7.87 3.05
CA GLN A 21 2.93 -8.94 3.90
C GLN A 21 3.92 -10.12 3.99
N ASP A 22 4.48 -10.54 2.86
CA ASP A 22 5.50 -11.60 2.83
C ASP A 22 6.74 -11.22 3.64
N TRP A 23 7.18 -9.95 3.54
CA TRP A 23 8.31 -9.46 4.33
C TRP A 23 8.01 -9.45 5.83
N ALA A 24 6.82 -9.01 6.22
CA ALA A 24 6.41 -9.04 7.61
C ALA A 24 6.28 -10.45 8.17
N ALA A 25 5.69 -11.38 7.40
CA ALA A 25 5.62 -12.79 7.76
C ALA A 25 7.01 -13.40 7.93
N ALA A 26 7.95 -13.11 7.04
CA ALA A 26 9.34 -13.57 7.16
C ALA A 26 10.06 -12.98 8.38
N ALA A 27 9.72 -11.76 8.78
CA ALA A 27 10.22 -11.11 9.98
C ALA A 27 9.48 -11.53 11.28
N GLY A 28 8.42 -12.33 11.18
CA GLY A 28 7.57 -12.70 12.32
C GLY A 28 6.79 -11.53 12.92
N LEU A 29 6.54 -10.48 12.13
CA LEU A 29 5.83 -9.28 12.55
C LEU A 29 4.38 -9.30 12.07
N ASP A 30 3.47 -8.95 12.97
CA ASP A 30 2.07 -8.76 12.63
C ASP A 30 1.83 -7.30 12.19
N LEU A 31 1.31 -7.14 10.97
CA LEU A 31 0.96 -5.84 10.40
C LEU A 31 -0.54 -5.62 10.46
N ARG A 32 -0.94 -4.34 10.60
CA ARG A 32 -2.34 -3.95 10.40
C ARG A 32 -2.82 -4.46 9.03
N GLN A 33 -4.09 -4.86 8.93
CA GLN A 33 -4.69 -5.21 7.64
C GLN A 33 -4.62 -4.03 6.65
N PRO A 34 -4.30 -4.30 5.36
CA PRO A 34 -4.28 -3.26 4.34
C PRO A 34 -5.69 -2.68 4.12
N PRO A 35 -5.82 -1.43 3.62
CA PRO A 35 -7.10 -0.85 3.24
C PRO A 35 -7.87 -1.74 2.26
N GLU A 36 -9.19 -1.81 2.44
CA GLU A 36 -10.09 -2.54 1.54
C GLU A 36 -10.15 -1.89 0.15
N ILE A 37 -10.18 -2.72 -0.89
CA ILE A 37 -10.25 -2.23 -2.27
C ILE A 37 -11.66 -1.66 -2.48
N PRO A 38 -11.80 -0.42 -2.97
CA PRO A 38 -13.11 0.14 -3.25
C PRO A 38 -13.83 -0.66 -4.35
N ASP A 39 -15.13 -0.84 -4.18
CA ASP A 39 -16.01 -1.64 -5.04
C ASP A 39 -16.52 -0.87 -6.28
N SER A 40 -16.35 0.45 -6.30
CA SER A 40 -16.96 1.35 -7.28
C SER A 40 -15.90 2.21 -7.99
N CYS A 41 -15.89 2.13 -9.32
CA CYS A 41 -15.16 3.09 -10.15
C CYS A 41 -16.15 4.20 -10.54
N CYS A 42 -15.90 5.43 -10.09
CA CYS A 42 -16.81 6.58 -10.18
C CYS A 42 -16.93 7.20 -11.59
N GLY A 43 -17.02 6.38 -12.64
CA GLY A 43 -17.30 6.81 -14.02
C GLY A 43 -16.14 7.47 -14.79
N ARG A 44 -15.03 7.83 -14.12
CA ARG A 44 -13.77 8.31 -14.73
C ARG A 44 -12.66 7.26 -14.76
N GLY A 45 -13.03 5.99 -14.68
CA GLY A 45 -12.09 4.86 -14.56
C GLY A 45 -11.66 4.57 -13.11
N CYS A 46 -10.90 3.50 -12.93
CA CYS A 46 -10.50 2.99 -11.61
C CYS A 46 -9.24 3.67 -11.05
N ASN A 47 -9.05 4.95 -11.41
CA ASN A 47 -7.98 5.83 -10.92
C ASN A 47 -8.55 7.19 -10.44
N GLY A 48 -9.87 7.31 -10.26
CA GLY A 48 -10.57 8.55 -9.89
C GLY A 48 -10.81 8.76 -8.38
N CYS A 49 -11.75 9.65 -8.04
CA CYS A 49 -12.06 10.19 -6.69
C CYS A 49 -11.91 9.22 -5.49
N VAL A 50 -12.50 8.02 -5.55
CA VAL A 50 -12.42 7.04 -4.45
C VAL A 50 -11.04 6.37 -4.37
N TRP A 51 -10.38 6.19 -5.51
CA TRP A 51 -9.07 5.58 -5.63
C TRP A 51 -7.96 6.47 -5.09
N GLU A 52 -8.09 7.80 -5.16
CA GLU A 52 -7.12 8.73 -4.55
C GLU A 52 -7.05 8.54 -3.03
N GLY A 53 -8.21 8.47 -2.37
CA GLY A 53 -8.31 8.18 -0.94
C GLY A 53 -7.78 6.80 -0.59
N TYR A 54 -8.11 5.79 -1.39
CA TYR A 54 -7.56 4.43 -1.24
C TYR A 54 -6.04 4.42 -1.35
N PHE A 55 -5.45 5.03 -2.38
CA PHE A 55 -3.99 5.07 -2.55
C PHE A 55 -3.31 5.91 -1.46
N ALA A 56 -3.93 6.97 -0.95
CA ALA A 56 -3.43 7.71 0.20
C ALA A 56 -3.41 6.87 1.47
N ALA A 57 -4.51 6.17 1.78
CA ALA A 57 -4.58 5.24 2.91
C ALA A 57 -3.56 4.10 2.77
N LEU A 58 -3.35 3.62 1.55
CA LEU A 58 -2.40 2.55 1.25
C LEU A 58 -0.93 3.00 1.39
N ARG A 59 -0.60 4.25 1.02
CA ARG A 59 0.70 4.85 1.31
C ARG A 59 0.95 4.90 2.82
N TYR A 60 -0.02 5.40 3.57
CA TYR A 60 0.09 5.49 5.03
C TYR A 60 0.22 4.12 5.71
N TRP A 61 -0.49 3.10 5.21
CA TRP A 61 -0.34 1.73 5.67
C TRP A 61 1.09 1.20 5.42
N ARG A 62 1.61 1.42 4.22
CA ARG A 62 2.97 1.03 3.84
C ARG A 62 4.03 1.71 4.70
N ASP A 63 3.86 2.99 5.00
CA ASP A 63 4.81 3.74 5.84
C ASP A 63 4.81 3.19 7.28
N GLN A 64 3.65 2.85 7.84
CA GLN A 64 3.58 2.16 9.13
C GLN A 64 4.21 0.77 9.10
N ALA A 65 4.00 0.00 8.02
CA ALA A 65 4.63 -1.31 7.88
C ALA A 65 6.15 -1.20 7.82
N ALA A 66 6.66 -0.16 7.16
CA ALA A 66 8.09 0.12 7.07
C ALA A 66 8.69 0.48 8.43
N ASP A 67 8.01 1.34 9.20
CA ASP A 67 8.39 1.70 10.56
C ASP A 67 8.46 0.45 11.46
N ARG A 68 7.46 -0.44 11.39
CA ARG A 68 7.47 -1.72 12.12
C ARG A 68 8.60 -2.65 11.71
N LEU A 69 8.98 -2.63 10.43
CA LEU A 69 10.06 -3.45 9.88
C LEU A 69 11.44 -2.81 10.04
N GLY A 70 11.52 -1.57 10.53
CA GLY A 70 12.77 -0.82 10.62
C GLY A 70 13.40 -0.52 9.24
N VAL A 71 12.57 -0.41 8.20
CA VAL A 71 13.00 -0.13 6.82
C VAL A 71 12.51 1.24 6.39
N ASN A 72 13.27 1.92 5.54
CA ASN A 72 12.95 3.27 5.11
C ASN A 72 12.12 3.23 3.81
N THR A 73 11.01 3.98 3.73
CA THR A 73 10.16 4.01 2.52
C THR A 73 10.72 4.89 1.42
N GLY A 74 11.74 5.71 1.70
CA GLY A 74 12.40 6.58 0.72
C GLY A 74 11.48 7.66 0.14
N LEU A 75 10.27 7.81 0.68
CA LEU A 75 9.35 8.89 0.35
C LEU A 75 9.70 10.05 1.24
N SER A 76 10.75 10.78 0.86
CA SER A 76 10.95 12.13 1.38
C SER A 76 9.68 12.92 1.08
N HIS A 77 9.05 13.37 2.15
CA HIS A 77 7.86 14.23 2.18
C HIS A 77 8.08 15.51 1.37
#